data_AF-A0AAV2I2Q8-F1
#
_entry.id   AF-A0AAV2I2Q8-F1
#
_cell.length_a   1.000
_cell.length_b   1.000
_cell.length_c   1.000
_cell.angle_alpha   90.00
_cell.angle_beta   90.00
_cell.angle_gamma   90.00
#
_symmetry.space_group_name_H-M   'P 1'
#
loop_
_entity.id
_entity.type
_entity.pdbx_description
1 polymer ?
#
loop_
_entity_poly.entity_id
_entity_poly.type
_entity_poly.pdbx_seq_one_letter_code
_entity_poly.pdbx_strand_id
1 'polypeptide(L)'
;DPTGNAQNKNSFYGKVMRIDVNGGQDFTEGDSGIAKLYGIPGSNPFVNDSIARPELFALGFRNMWGCSQDSARRRGGSGRIFCAETGTNKFDEINVIQSGMNYGWNIRQG
;
A
#
# COMPACT_ATOMS: atom_id res chain seq x y z
N ASP A 1 -12.00 3.38 11.82
CA ASP A 1 -12.33 2.06 11.24
C ASP A 1 -12.70 1.16 12.41
N PRO A 2 -13.97 0.75 12.57
CA PRO A 2 -14.39 -0.09 13.71
C PRO A 2 -13.75 -1.48 13.70
N THR A 3 -13.18 -1.91 12.57
CA THR A 3 -12.66 -3.26 12.35
C THR A 3 -11.13 -3.36 12.42
N GLY A 4 -10.40 -2.24 12.54
CA GLY A 4 -8.94 -2.23 12.62
C GLY A 4 -8.23 -2.80 11.38
N ASN A 5 -8.94 -2.89 10.25
CA ASN A 5 -8.48 -3.52 9.02
C ASN A 5 -7.26 -2.81 8.43
N ALA A 6 -7.16 -1.49 8.59
CA ALA A 6 -5.98 -0.74 8.16
C ALA A 6 -4.68 -1.21 8.84
N GLN A 7 -4.77 -1.75 10.07
CA GLN A 7 -3.65 -2.32 10.82
C GLN A 7 -3.48 -3.84 10.59
N ASN A 8 -4.53 -4.53 10.16
CA ASN A 8 -4.46 -5.94 9.80
C ASN A 8 -3.61 -6.14 8.52
N LYS A 9 -2.42 -6.73 8.67
CA LYS A 9 -1.49 -7.00 7.56
C LYS A 9 -1.95 -8.13 6.64
N ASN A 10 -2.90 -8.97 7.07
CA ASN A 10 -3.50 -10.03 6.26
C ASN A 10 -4.68 -9.51 5.39
N SER A 11 -4.96 -8.21 5.46
CA SER A 11 -6.05 -7.54 4.75
C SER A 11 -5.52 -6.53 3.74
N PHE A 12 -6.23 -6.39 2.60
CA PHE A 12 -5.92 -5.37 1.59
C PHE A 12 -6.57 -4.01 1.87
N TYR A 13 -7.44 -3.91 2.89
CA TYR A 13 -8.09 -2.64 3.22
C TYR A 13 -7.13 -1.67 3.92
N GLY A 14 -7.13 -0.40 3.48
CA GLY A 14 -6.28 0.65 4.05
C GLY A 14 -4.79 0.45 3.81
N LYS A 15 -4.42 -0.04 2.62
CA LYS A 15 -3.04 -0.37 2.22
C LYS A 15 -2.63 0.33 0.92
N VAL A 16 -1.32 0.46 0.74
CA VAL A 16 -0.70 0.61 -0.58
C VAL A 16 -0.09 -0.72 -0.97
N MET A 17 -0.42 -1.20 -2.17
CA MET A 17 0.12 -2.44 -2.72
C MET A 17 1.19 -2.13 -3.77
N ARG A 18 2.18 -3.02 -3.89
CA ARG A 18 3.19 -2.98 -4.95
C ARG A 18 3.33 -4.37 -5.57
N ILE A 19 3.11 -4.45 -6.88
CA ILE A 19 3.13 -5.68 -7.66
C ILE A 19 4.14 -5.57 -8.81
N ASP A 20 4.60 -6.72 -9.29
CA ASP A 20 5.34 -6.83 -10.55
C ASP A 20 4.39 -7.28 -11.67
N VAL A 21 4.10 -6.37 -12.60
CA VAL A 21 3.19 -6.65 -13.72
C VAL A 21 3.79 -7.60 -14.77
N ASN A 22 5.12 -7.77 -14.78
CA ASN A 22 5.80 -8.66 -15.72
C ASN A 22 6.06 -10.05 -15.11
N GLY A 23 6.01 -10.16 -13.79
CA GLY A 23 6.38 -11.37 -13.04
C GLY A 23 5.29 -12.43 -12.93
N GLY A 24 4.20 -12.34 -13.70
CA GLY A 24 3.13 -13.35 -13.72
C GLY A 24 3.64 -14.69 -14.26
N GLN A 25 4.01 -15.58 -13.36
CA GLN A 25 4.44 -16.96 -13.65
C GLN A 25 3.78 -17.98 -12.70
N ASP A 26 3.16 -17.51 -11.62
CA ASP A 26 2.59 -18.36 -10.58
C ASP A 26 1.07 -18.50 -10.79
N PHE A 27 0.70 -19.55 -11.53
CA PHE A 27 -0.68 -20.05 -11.60
C PHE A 27 -1.08 -20.81 -10.33
N THR A 28 -0.33 -20.66 -9.24
CA THR A 28 -0.74 -21.15 -7.92
C THR A 28 -1.97 -20.34 -7.49
N GLU A 29 -3.03 -21.05 -7.13
CA GLU A 29 -4.30 -20.47 -6.72
C GLU A 29 -4.06 -19.38 -5.67
N GLY A 30 -4.41 -18.13 -5.98
CA GLY A 30 -4.64 -17.15 -4.92
C GLY A 30 -5.80 -17.63 -4.02
N ASP A 31 -6.06 -16.94 -2.91
CA ASP A 31 -7.18 -17.22 -1.97
C ASP A 31 -8.59 -17.35 -2.61
N SER A 32 -8.72 -17.14 -3.93
CA SER A 32 -9.96 -17.25 -4.71
C SER A 32 -9.91 -18.30 -5.83
N GLY A 33 -8.87 -19.15 -5.91
CA GLY A 33 -8.75 -20.17 -6.98
C GLY A 33 -8.36 -19.60 -8.35
N ILE A 34 -7.98 -18.32 -8.42
CA ILE A 34 -7.56 -17.64 -9.64
C ILE A 34 -6.04 -17.49 -9.62
N ALA A 35 -5.38 -17.90 -10.70
CA ALA A 35 -3.96 -17.70 -10.93
C ALA A 35 -3.54 -16.23 -10.71
N LYS A 36 -2.43 -16.01 -10.00
CA LYS A 36 -1.90 -14.65 -9.83
C LYS A 36 -1.31 -14.18 -11.16
N LEU A 37 -1.97 -13.21 -11.78
CA LEU A 37 -1.54 -12.58 -13.04
C LEU A 37 -0.36 -11.60 -12.86
N TYR A 38 0.22 -11.54 -11.66
CA TYR A 38 1.29 -10.62 -11.28
C TYR A 38 2.28 -11.32 -10.35
N GLY A 39 3.54 -10.85 -10.38
CA GLY A 39 4.58 -11.28 -9.45
C GLY A 39 4.64 -10.40 -8.20
N ILE A 40 5.36 -10.88 -7.19
CA ILE A 40 5.70 -10.11 -6.00
C ILE A 40 7.14 -9.60 -6.14
N PRO A 41 7.37 -8.28 -6.11
CA PRO A 41 8.73 -7.77 -6.02
C PRO A 41 9.39 -8.24 -4.72
N GLY A 42 10.52 -8.96 -4.80
CA GLY A 42 11.28 -9.41 -3.62
C GLY A 42 11.81 -8.27 -2.74
N SER A 43 11.73 -7.03 -3.20
CA SER A 43 12.03 -5.81 -2.44
C SER A 43 10.84 -5.26 -1.64
N ASN A 44 9.69 -5.92 -1.66
CA ASN A 44 8.56 -5.49 -0.83
C ASN A 44 8.88 -5.65 0.66
N PRO A 45 8.48 -4.68 1.50
CA PRO A 45 8.88 -4.61 2.91
C PRO A 45 8.30 -5.73 3.77
N PHE A 46 7.21 -6.37 3.34
CA PHE A 46 6.52 -7.41 4.09
C PHE A 46 6.63 -8.81 3.44
N VAL A 47 7.51 -8.99 2.45
CA VAL A 47 7.60 -10.25 1.68
C VAL A 47 7.94 -11.48 2.55
N ASN A 48 8.66 -11.27 3.65
CA ASN A 48 9.07 -12.34 4.58
C ASN A 48 8.22 -12.38 5.87
N ASP A 49 7.17 -11.55 5.96
CA ASP A 49 6.27 -11.53 7.12
C ASP A 49 5.15 -12.55 6.90
N SER A 50 5.19 -13.66 7.65
CA SER A 50 4.27 -14.79 7.49
C SER A 50 2.80 -14.48 7.75
N ILE A 51 2.51 -13.36 8.41
CA ILE A 51 1.14 -12.90 8.70
C ILE A 51 0.72 -11.73 7.80
N ALA A 52 1.59 -11.26 6.91
CA ALA A 52 1.30 -10.16 5.99
C ALA A 52 1.04 -10.65 4.58
N ARG A 53 0.20 -9.93 3.83
CA ARG A 53 0.14 -10.14 2.38
C ARG A 53 1.43 -9.62 1.74
N PRO A 54 2.13 -10.42 0.91
CA PRO A 54 3.40 -10.03 0.32
C PRO A 54 3.29 -8.84 -0.65
N GLU A 55 2.08 -8.52 -1.11
CA GLU A 55 1.76 -7.35 -1.93
C GLU A 55 1.86 -6.02 -1.16
N LEU A 56 1.84 -6.02 0.19
CA LEU A 56 1.87 -4.80 0.98
C LEU A 56 3.17 -4.02 0.76
N PHE A 57 3.02 -2.72 0.48
CA PHE A 57 4.11 -1.75 0.46
C PHE A 57 4.03 -0.79 1.66
N ALA A 58 2.83 -0.35 2.03
CA ALA A 58 2.56 0.46 3.22
C ALA A 58 1.15 0.17 3.76
N LEU A 59 0.89 0.54 5.01
CA LEU A 59 -0.39 0.28 5.68
C LEU A 59 -0.86 1.45 6.55
N GLY A 60 -2.07 1.35 7.09
CA GLY A 60 -2.57 2.32 8.06
C GLY A 60 -3.20 3.55 7.42
N PHE A 61 -3.86 3.40 6.27
CA PHE A 61 -4.61 4.48 5.61
C PHE A 61 -6.12 4.32 5.81
N ARG A 62 -6.86 5.43 5.84
CA ARG A 62 -8.33 5.45 5.90
C ARG A 62 -8.98 5.46 4.52
N ASN A 63 -8.76 6.55 3.79
CA ASN A 63 -9.42 6.85 2.52
C ASN A 63 -8.53 7.77 1.68
N MET A 64 -7.54 7.16 1.02
CA MET A 64 -6.66 7.84 0.09
C MET A 64 -7.46 8.20 -1.17
N TRP A 65 -7.78 9.48 -1.34
CA TRP A 65 -8.66 9.89 -2.43
C TRP A 65 -7.90 10.16 -3.73
N GLY A 66 -6.60 10.47 -3.65
CA GLY A 66 -5.77 10.65 -4.84
C GLY A 66 -4.29 10.54 -4.55
N CYS A 67 -3.54 10.03 -5.52
CA CYS A 67 -2.09 9.93 -5.47
C CYS A 67 -1.44 10.52 -6.73
N SER A 68 -0.26 11.09 -6.58
CA SER A 68 0.55 11.61 -7.68
C SER A 68 2.02 11.28 -7.45
N GLN A 69 2.78 11.11 -8.53
CA GLN A 69 4.21 10.87 -8.48
C GLN A 69 4.97 12.09 -8.97
N ASP A 70 6.01 12.52 -8.23
CA ASP A 70 6.90 13.56 -8.74
C ASP A 70 7.73 13.03 -9.93
N SER A 71 7.90 13.87 -10.95
CA SER A 71 8.55 13.44 -12.17
C SER A 71 10.07 13.38 -11.99
N ALA A 72 10.59 12.17 -11.81
CA ALA A 72 12.04 11.93 -11.82
C ALA A 72 12.70 12.30 -13.15
N ARG A 73 11.96 12.21 -14.27
CA ARG A 73 12.52 12.35 -15.61
C ARG A 73 12.44 13.76 -16.19
N ARG A 74 11.47 14.59 -15.77
CA ARG A 74 11.20 15.88 -16.45
C ARG A 74 11.42 17.12 -15.58
N ARG A 75 11.50 16.97 -14.25
CA ARG A 75 11.55 18.13 -13.33
C ARG A 75 12.49 17.94 -12.13
N GLY A 76 13.43 17.00 -12.20
CA GLY A 76 14.39 16.74 -11.12
C GLY A 76 13.75 16.19 -9.83
N GLY A 77 12.54 15.64 -9.91
CA GLY A 77 11.91 14.92 -8.79
C GLY A 77 12.66 13.62 -8.49
N SER A 78 12.24 12.91 -7.44
CA SER A 78 12.88 11.66 -7.02
C SER A 78 12.02 10.41 -7.24
N GLY A 79 10.87 10.53 -7.92
CA GLY A 79 9.91 9.46 -8.11
C GLY A 79 9.06 9.14 -6.87
N ARG A 80 9.00 10.05 -5.90
CA ARG A 80 8.17 9.97 -4.69
C ARG A 80 6.70 9.99 -5.05
N ILE A 81 5.93 9.20 -4.32
CA ILE A 81 4.49 9.16 -4.42
C ILE A 81 3.91 9.98 -3.26
N PHE A 82 3.04 10.91 -3.58
CA PHE A 82 2.29 11.72 -2.63
C PHE A 82 0.83 11.32 -2.71
N CYS A 83 0.18 11.07 -1.59
CA CYS A 83 -1.24 10.73 -1.56
C CYS A 83 -1.99 11.61 -0.56
N ALA A 84 -3.15 12.10 -0.99
CA ALA A 84 -4.08 12.83 -0.15
C ALA A 84 -5.02 11.85 0.54
N GLU A 85 -5.11 11.93 1.86
CA GLU A 85 -6.04 11.16 2.68
C GLU A 85 -7.10 12.08 3.28
N THR A 86 -8.36 11.70 3.13
CA THR A 86 -9.48 12.43 3.74
C THR A 86 -9.77 11.89 5.13
N GLY A 87 -9.58 12.74 6.15
CA GLY A 87 -9.90 12.42 7.53
C GLY A 87 -11.40 12.38 7.77
N THR A 88 -11.84 11.72 8.84
CA THR A 88 -13.28 11.63 9.13
C THR A 88 -13.89 12.94 9.60
N ASN A 89 -13.14 13.87 10.24
CA ASN A 89 -13.71 15.07 10.88
C ASN A 89 -12.74 16.23 11.27
N LYS A 90 -11.42 16.16 11.08
CA LYS A 90 -10.51 17.23 11.60
C LYS A 90 -9.34 17.64 10.70
N PHE A 91 -8.71 16.72 9.97
CA PHE A 91 -7.56 17.02 9.12
C PHE A 91 -7.57 16.16 7.86
N ASP A 92 -7.20 16.77 6.75
CA ASP A 92 -6.79 16.08 5.54
C ASP A 92 -5.25 16.04 5.53
N GLU A 93 -4.68 14.92 5.12
CA GLU A 93 -3.24 14.70 5.13
C GLU A 93 -2.70 14.54 3.71
N ILE A 94 -1.50 15.08 3.46
CA ILE A 94 -0.70 14.75 2.26
C ILE A 94 0.50 13.93 2.74
N ASN A 95 0.49 12.65 2.40
CA ASN A 95 1.48 11.68 2.83
C ASN A 95 2.46 11.35 1.70
N VAL A 96 3.76 11.39 1.99
CA VAL A 96 4.80 10.84 1.10
C VAL A 96 4.89 9.35 1.37
N ILE A 97 4.50 8.53 0.41
CA ILE A 97 4.46 7.08 0.56
C ILE A 97 5.89 6.51 0.55
N GLN A 98 6.22 5.83 1.64
CA GLN A 98 7.51 5.19 1.87
C GLN A 98 7.33 3.69 2.18
N SER A 99 8.34 2.91 1.81
CA SER A 99 8.37 1.46 1.99
C SER A 99 8.27 1.08 3.47
N GLY A 100 7.31 0.23 3.81
CA GLY A 100 7.14 -0.38 5.14
C GLY A 100 6.47 0.53 6.16
N MET A 101 6.14 1.77 5.80
CA MET A 101 5.56 2.72 6.73
C MET A 101 4.11 2.40 7.09
N ASN A 102 3.76 2.72 8.33
CA ASN A 102 2.41 2.65 8.87
C ASN A 102 1.92 4.07 9.18
N TYR A 103 0.85 4.49 8.51
CA TYR A 103 0.28 5.85 8.60
C TYR A 103 -0.76 5.98 9.71
N GLY A 104 -0.86 4.95 10.56
CA GLY A 104 -1.45 5.10 11.90
C GLY A 104 -2.97 5.05 11.96
N TRP A 105 -3.71 5.04 10.84
CA TRP A 105 -5.16 4.88 10.90
C TRP A 105 -5.55 3.52 11.49
N ASN A 106 -6.44 3.41 12.47
CA ASN A 106 -7.28 4.45 13.10
C ASN A 106 -6.78 4.92 14.48
N ILE A 107 -5.55 4.58 14.85
CA ILE A 107 -4.92 4.87 16.15
C ILE A 107 -4.49 6.35 16.20
N ARG A 108 -4.14 6.96 15.06
CA ARG A 108 -3.78 8.37 14.92
C ARG A 108 -4.41 8.99 13.67
N GLN A 109 -4.70 10.28 13.77
CA GLN A 109 -4.95 11.24 12.68
C GLN A 109 -4.01 12.41 12.96
N GLY A 110 -3.19 12.83 12.01
CA GLY A 110 -2.23 13.93 12.16
C GLY A 110 -0.87 13.67 11.55
#